data_AF-A0A518FLA6-F1
#
_entry.id   AF-A0A518FLA6-F1
#
_cell.length_a   1.000
_cell.length_b   1.000
_cell.length_c   1.000
_cell.angle_alpha   90.00
_cell.angle_beta   90.00
_cell.angle_gamma   90.00
#
_symmetry.space_group_name_H-M   'P 1'
#
loop_
_entity.id
_entity.type
_entity.pdbx_description
1 polymer ?
#
loop_
_entity_poly.entity_id
_entity_poly.type
_entity_poly.pdbx_seq_one_letter_code
_entity_poly.pdbx_strand_id
1 'polypeptide(L)'
;MGRPTPLFTTRNDLLNWLGPISAIRKLAVTETGMFDSPAVQTFSLEQCDDMGVSATGNSITDKGYLIHDESTTIEIREVPQERGGVRYSVDQQMNPQTVGLKAGGTFGEKMVIAGQLGPGTGDATSDELAKMLLKELRKQFTKIKSYYVGNEAESLLDSGARLTINSAASIKYDLVR
;
A
#
# COMPACT_ATOMS: atom_id res chain seq x y z
N MET A 1 -13.35 -3.79 12.90
CA MET A 1 -12.34 -3.67 11.82
C MET A 1 -11.24 -4.70 12.04
N GLY A 2 -10.81 -5.39 10.99
CA GLY A 2 -9.68 -6.33 11.05
C GLY A 2 -8.35 -5.62 11.27
N ARG A 3 -7.29 -6.37 11.63
CA ARG A 3 -5.94 -5.79 11.71
C ARG A 3 -5.34 -5.69 10.31
N PRO A 4 -4.61 -4.61 9.98
CA PRO A 4 -3.83 -4.53 8.75
C PRO A 4 -2.86 -5.71 8.63
N THR A 5 -2.65 -6.19 7.41
CA THR A 5 -1.70 -7.27 7.10
C THR A 5 -0.36 -6.64 6.71
N PRO A 6 0.68 -6.73 7.55
CA PRO A 6 1.96 -6.11 7.25
C PRO A 6 2.71 -6.94 6.21
N LEU A 7 3.42 -6.23 5.33
CA LEU A 7 4.09 -6.84 4.18
C LEU A 7 5.41 -6.14 3.84
N PHE A 8 6.29 -6.85 3.15
CA PHE A 8 7.45 -6.29 2.46
C PHE A 8 7.34 -6.63 0.99
N THR A 9 7.41 -5.62 0.14
CA THR A 9 7.28 -5.75 -1.31
C THR A 9 8.22 -4.81 -2.02
N THR A 10 8.71 -5.26 -3.17
CA THR A 10 9.22 -4.38 -4.22
C THR A 10 8.11 -4.01 -5.21
N ARG A 11 8.44 -3.18 -6.20
CA ARG A 11 7.58 -2.92 -7.36
C ARG A 11 7.18 -4.21 -8.09
N ASN A 12 8.12 -5.12 -8.32
CA ASN A 12 7.85 -6.37 -9.03
C ASN A 12 6.93 -7.29 -8.21
N ASP A 13 7.15 -7.40 -6.90
CA ASP A 13 6.26 -8.17 -6.02
C ASP A 13 4.82 -7.64 -6.06
N LEU A 14 4.63 -6.31 -6.07
CA LEU A 14 3.30 -5.70 -6.17
C LEU A 14 2.63 -5.97 -7.51
N LEU A 15 3.36 -5.85 -8.62
CA LEU A 15 2.80 -6.14 -9.95
C LEU A 15 2.38 -7.60 -10.08
N ASN A 16 3.19 -8.53 -9.58
CA ASN A 16 2.85 -9.96 -9.58
C ASN A 16 1.66 -10.28 -8.68
N TRP A 17 1.55 -9.61 -7.53
CA TRP A 17 0.45 -9.79 -6.60
C TRP A 17 -0.87 -9.22 -7.11
N LEU A 18 -0.86 -7.97 -7.58
CA LEU A 18 -2.06 -7.23 -7.97
C LEU A 18 -2.50 -7.56 -9.39
N GLY A 19 -1.58 -7.94 -10.28
CA GLY A 19 -1.84 -8.22 -11.69
C GLY A 19 -2.94 -9.26 -11.95
N PRO A 20 -2.91 -10.45 -11.33
CA PRO A 20 -3.97 -11.46 -11.50
C PRO A 20 -5.35 -10.97 -11.08
N ILE A 21 -5.41 -10.10 -10.08
CA ILE A 21 -6.68 -9.50 -9.63
C ILE A 21 -7.12 -8.41 -10.60
N SER A 22 -6.20 -7.58 -11.08
CA SER A 22 -6.43 -6.55 -12.09
C SER A 22 -6.97 -7.11 -13.41
N ALA A 23 -6.52 -8.31 -13.78
CA ALA A 23 -7.01 -9.03 -14.96
C ALA A 23 -8.48 -9.49 -14.82
N ILE A 24 -8.96 -9.69 -13.59
CA ILE A 24 -10.34 -10.12 -13.30
C ILE A 24 -11.24 -8.90 -13.06
N ARG A 25 -10.75 -7.94 -12.25
CA ARG A 25 -11.39 -6.69 -11.91
C ARG A 25 -10.43 -5.60 -12.33
N LYS A 26 -10.78 -4.77 -13.31
CA LYS A 26 -9.91 -3.66 -13.72
C LYS A 26 -9.64 -2.76 -12.52
N LEU A 27 -8.45 -2.85 -11.94
CA LEU A 27 -8.10 -2.13 -10.72
C LEU A 27 -7.47 -0.78 -11.07
N ALA A 28 -7.81 0.21 -10.27
CA ALA A 28 -7.12 1.49 -10.22
C ALA A 28 -6.65 1.77 -8.79
N VAL A 29 -5.68 2.67 -8.67
CA VAL A 29 -5.17 3.15 -7.40
C VAL A 29 -5.23 4.66 -7.34
N THR A 30 -5.67 5.18 -6.20
CA THR A 30 -5.72 6.61 -5.93
C THR A 30 -4.91 6.94 -4.69
N GLU A 31 -4.06 7.97 -4.73
CA GLU A 31 -3.29 8.37 -3.55
C GLU A 31 -4.22 8.81 -2.41
N THR A 32 -3.97 8.33 -1.19
CA THR A 32 -4.78 8.64 0.00
C THR A 32 -4.00 9.53 0.96
N GLY A 33 -4.68 10.47 1.59
CA GLY A 33 -4.08 11.40 2.53
C GLY A 33 -4.73 12.76 2.51
N MET A 34 -3.95 13.76 2.89
CA MET A 34 -4.35 15.16 2.98
C MET A 34 -3.54 15.99 1.98
N PHE A 35 -4.23 16.66 1.08
CA PHE A 35 -3.63 17.41 -0.03
C PHE A 35 -3.96 18.90 0.05
N ASP A 36 -3.16 19.72 -0.62
CA ASP A 36 -3.37 21.17 -0.72
C ASP A 36 -4.26 21.53 -1.94
N SER A 37 -4.67 20.54 -2.75
CA SER A 37 -5.52 20.71 -3.95
C SER A 37 -6.64 19.67 -3.98
N PRO A 38 -7.84 19.99 -4.54
CA PRO A 38 -8.92 19.03 -4.75
C PRO A 38 -8.72 18.12 -5.97
N ALA A 39 -7.54 18.10 -6.59
CA ALA A 39 -7.28 17.21 -7.71
C ALA A 39 -7.03 15.77 -7.23
N VAL A 40 -7.94 14.84 -7.56
CA VAL A 40 -7.70 13.40 -7.37
C VAL A 40 -6.74 12.92 -8.45
N GLN A 41 -5.70 12.20 -8.03
CA GLN A 41 -4.81 11.48 -8.94
C GLN A 41 -5.08 9.98 -8.83
N THR A 42 -5.69 9.43 -9.89
CA THR A 42 -5.98 8.00 -10.04
C THR A 42 -5.14 7.45 -11.17
N PHE A 43 -4.53 6.30 -10.95
CA PHE A 43 -3.64 5.63 -11.89
C PHE A 43 -4.06 4.18 -12.09
N SER A 44 -3.78 3.62 -13.26
CA SER A 44 -3.73 2.16 -13.38
C SER A 44 -2.53 1.62 -12.59
N LEU A 45 -2.53 0.33 -12.26
CA LEU A 45 -1.43 -0.29 -11.51
C LEU A 45 -0.08 -0.18 -12.23
N GLU A 46 -0.09 -0.22 -13.56
CA GLU A 46 1.09 -0.14 -14.41
C GLU A 46 1.64 1.28 -14.51
N GLN A 47 0.75 2.28 -14.48
CA GLN A 47 1.10 3.70 -14.59
C GLN A 47 1.55 4.35 -13.27
N CYS A 48 1.32 3.67 -12.14
CA CYS A 48 1.73 4.16 -10.83
C CYS A 48 3.17 3.73 -10.51
N ASP A 49 4.15 4.42 -11.11
CA ASP A 49 5.59 4.09 -10.99
C ASP A 49 6.12 4.19 -9.56
N ASP A 50 5.57 5.09 -8.75
CA ASP A 50 5.95 5.28 -7.34
C ASP A 50 5.51 4.11 -6.44
N MET A 51 4.59 3.26 -6.89
CA MET A 51 4.02 2.21 -6.04
C MET A 51 5.00 1.03 -5.89
N GLY A 52 5.54 0.82 -4.69
CA GLY A 52 6.61 -0.16 -4.45
C GLY A 52 8.00 0.47 -4.39
N VAL A 53 8.06 1.80 -4.38
CA VAL A 53 9.24 2.59 -4.02
C VAL A 53 8.89 3.42 -2.79
N SER A 54 9.74 3.33 -1.78
CA SER A 54 9.63 4.20 -0.60
C SER A 54 10.40 5.49 -0.88
N ALA A 55 9.72 6.63 -0.84
CA ALA A 55 10.35 7.93 -1.06
C ALA A 55 11.03 8.46 0.21
N THR A 56 10.49 8.12 1.39
CA THR A 56 10.92 8.69 2.67
C THR A 56 11.77 7.75 3.51
N GLY A 57 11.81 6.46 3.15
CA GLY A 57 12.45 5.44 3.96
C GLY A 57 11.66 5.11 5.23
N ASN A 58 10.41 5.56 5.35
CA ASN A 58 9.63 5.43 6.57
C ASN A 58 8.16 5.11 6.25
N SER A 59 7.71 3.93 6.69
CA SER A 59 6.38 3.41 6.41
C SER A 59 5.24 4.33 6.91
N ILE A 60 5.49 5.21 7.88
CA ILE A 60 4.50 6.17 8.38
C ILE A 60 4.27 7.30 7.36
N THR A 61 5.35 7.83 6.78
CA THR A 61 5.35 9.02 5.92
C THR A 61 5.32 8.69 4.42
N ASP A 62 5.56 7.44 4.05
CA ASP A 62 5.38 6.99 2.68
C ASP A 62 3.91 7.07 2.24
N LYS A 63 3.73 7.26 0.94
CA LYS A 63 2.42 7.35 0.29
C LYS A 63 1.55 6.15 0.62
N GLY A 64 0.28 6.42 0.86
CA GLY A 64 -0.77 5.42 0.90
C GLY A 64 -1.61 5.50 -0.37
N TYR A 65 -2.31 4.42 -0.66
CA TYR A 65 -3.20 4.31 -1.81
C TYR A 65 -4.53 3.70 -1.38
N LEU A 66 -5.61 4.08 -2.07
CA LEU A 66 -6.87 3.36 -2.10
C LEU A 66 -6.87 2.48 -3.35
N ILE A 67 -7.02 1.18 -3.19
CA ILE A 67 -7.26 0.24 -4.30
C ILE A 67 -8.76 0.14 -4.51
N HIS A 68 -9.19 0.26 -5.76
CA HIS A 68 -10.60 0.21 -6.14
C HIS A 68 -10.78 -0.28 -7.58
N ASP A 69 -12.03 -0.55 -7.98
CA ASP A 69 -12.33 -0.78 -9.40
C ASP A 69 -12.15 0.53 -10.18
N GLU A 70 -11.68 0.45 -11.41
CA GLU A 70 -11.49 1.60 -12.31
C GLU A 70 -12.78 2.41 -12.53
N SER A 71 -13.95 1.76 -12.49
CA SER A 71 -15.26 2.42 -12.60
C SER A 71 -15.70 3.18 -11.34
N THR A 72 -14.96 3.05 -10.23
CA THR A 72 -15.29 3.71 -8.96
C THR A 72 -14.83 5.16 -9.00
N THR A 73 -15.76 6.10 -8.83
CA THR A 73 -15.44 7.50 -8.56
C THR A 73 -14.92 7.66 -7.13
N ILE A 74 -13.80 8.37 -6.98
CA ILE A 74 -13.22 8.69 -5.67
C ILE A 74 -13.68 10.07 -5.21
N GLU A 75 -14.29 10.10 -4.04
CA GLU A 75 -14.80 11.29 -3.38
C GLU A 75 -13.71 11.95 -2.53
N ILE A 76 -13.69 13.29 -2.57
CA ILE A 76 -12.81 14.12 -1.76
C ILE A 76 -13.66 14.91 -0.77
N ARG A 77 -13.13 15.07 0.44
CA ARG A 77 -13.73 15.94 1.47
C ARG A 77 -12.86 17.15 1.76
N GLU A 78 -13.47 18.33 1.78
CA GLU A 78 -12.83 19.53 2.33
C GLU A 78 -12.68 19.44 3.85
N VAL A 79 -11.51 19.85 4.33
CA VAL A 79 -11.16 19.87 5.75
C VAL A 79 -10.67 21.28 6.09
N PRO A 80 -11.55 22.14 6.62
CA PRO A 80 -11.16 23.44 7.16
C PRO A 80 -10.09 23.28 8.24
N GLN A 81 -9.04 24.10 8.18
CA GLN A 81 -7.93 24.05 9.14
C GLN A 81 -8.12 25.12 10.24
N GLU A 82 -7.71 24.80 11.48
CA GLU A 82 -7.86 25.71 12.63
C GLU A 82 -7.19 27.07 12.44
N ARG A 83 -6.05 27.10 11.73
CA ARG A 83 -5.28 28.33 11.44
C ARG A 83 -5.73 29.04 10.15
N GLY A 84 -6.88 28.67 9.60
CA GLY A 84 -7.37 29.14 8.31
C GLY A 84 -6.84 28.32 7.14
N GLY A 85 -7.55 28.41 6.00
CA GLY A 85 -7.32 27.59 4.82
C GLY A 85 -8.10 26.27 4.82
N VAL A 86 -8.02 25.57 3.69
CA VAL A 86 -8.71 24.29 3.46
C VAL A 86 -7.68 23.29 2.96
N ARG A 87 -7.79 22.05 3.44
CA ARG A 87 -7.11 20.89 2.89
C ARG A 87 -8.11 19.88 2.36
N TYR A 88 -7.66 18.97 1.52
CA TYR A 88 -8.51 18.02 0.82
C TYR A 88 -8.15 16.60 1.24
N SER A 89 -9.11 15.89 1.84
CA SER A 89 -8.92 14.52 2.33
C SER A 89 -9.43 13.53 1.30
N VAL A 90 -8.58 12.56 0.95
CA VAL A 90 -8.96 11.33 0.26
C VAL A 90 -8.73 10.19 1.22
N ASP A 91 -9.81 9.58 1.71
CA ASP A 91 -9.77 8.52 2.72
C ASP A 91 -10.91 7.51 2.52
N GLN A 92 -10.82 6.37 3.21
CA GLN A 92 -11.84 5.32 3.15
C GLN A 92 -13.16 5.72 3.84
N GLN A 93 -13.22 6.82 4.60
CA GLN A 93 -14.46 7.25 5.24
C GLN A 93 -15.45 7.76 4.18
N MET A 94 -14.95 8.52 3.20
CA MET A 94 -15.75 8.94 2.04
C MET A 94 -15.76 7.91 0.90
N ASN A 95 -14.84 6.93 0.94
CA ASN A 95 -14.66 5.94 -0.10
C ASN A 95 -14.71 4.51 0.49
N PRO A 96 -15.83 4.09 1.10
CA PRO A 96 -15.92 2.82 1.81
C PRO A 96 -15.71 1.60 0.90
N GLN A 97 -16.00 1.70 -0.40
CA GLN A 97 -15.83 0.65 -1.41
C GLN A 97 -14.37 0.28 -1.73
N THR A 98 -13.40 0.97 -1.12
CA THR A 98 -11.97 0.85 -1.43
C THR A 98 -11.20 0.06 -0.37
N VAL A 99 -10.01 -0.41 -0.71
CA VAL A 99 -9.08 -1.06 0.23
C VAL A 99 -7.80 -0.24 0.36
N GLY A 100 -7.48 0.19 1.58
CA GLY A 100 -6.24 0.93 1.84
C GLY A 100 -4.99 0.07 1.67
N LEU A 101 -3.97 0.62 1.02
CA LEU A 101 -2.66 0.00 0.84
C LEU A 101 -1.57 1.02 1.16
N LYS A 102 -0.66 0.68 2.07
CA LYS A 102 0.69 1.24 2.06
C LYS A 102 1.57 0.24 1.36
N ALA A 103 2.02 0.59 0.16
CA ALA A 103 2.78 -0.33 -0.68
C ALA A 103 4.15 -0.68 -0.08
N GLY A 104 4.70 0.18 0.79
CA GLY A 104 6.12 0.09 1.15
C GLY A 104 6.98 0.20 -0.11
N GLY A 105 8.14 -0.41 -0.11
CA GLY A 105 8.95 -0.45 -1.32
C GLY A 105 10.45 -0.44 -1.08
N THR A 106 11.21 -0.49 -2.17
CA THR A 106 12.66 -0.29 -2.12
C THR A 106 12.99 1.14 -1.67
N PHE A 107 14.06 1.29 -0.87
CA PHE A 107 14.60 2.58 -0.44
C PHE A 107 16.12 2.56 -0.52
N GLY A 108 16.68 3.47 -1.31
CA GLY A 108 18.10 3.43 -1.65
C GLY A 108 18.48 2.09 -2.31
N GLU A 109 19.73 1.67 -2.14
CA GLU A 109 20.25 0.47 -2.81
C GLU A 109 19.99 -0.86 -2.06
N LYS A 110 19.81 -0.81 -0.73
CA LYS A 110 19.89 -2.02 0.12
C LYS A 110 18.82 -2.07 1.21
N MET A 111 17.66 -1.43 1.00
CA MET A 111 16.56 -1.50 1.96
C MET A 111 15.22 -1.72 1.27
N VAL A 112 14.33 -2.40 1.98
CA VAL A 112 12.91 -2.50 1.66
C VAL A 112 12.12 -2.03 2.88
N ILE A 113 11.30 -1.02 2.69
CA ILE A 113 10.45 -0.44 3.73
C ILE A 113 9.13 -1.19 3.78
N ALA A 114 8.68 -1.48 4.99
CA ALA A 114 7.45 -2.20 5.24
C ALA A 114 6.22 -1.45 4.71
N GLY A 115 5.32 -2.20 4.09
CA GLY A 115 3.98 -1.79 3.75
C GLY A 115 2.94 -2.47 4.64
N GLN A 116 1.67 -2.20 4.34
CA GLN A 116 0.54 -2.90 4.92
C GLN A 116 -0.68 -2.86 4.00
N LEU A 117 -1.42 -3.97 3.97
CA LEU A 117 -2.74 -4.07 3.38
C LEU A 117 -3.81 -3.85 4.45
N GLY A 118 -4.68 -2.87 4.24
CA GLY A 118 -5.83 -2.63 5.10
C GLY A 118 -6.90 -3.72 4.97
N PRO A 119 -7.74 -3.92 6.00
CA PRO A 119 -8.95 -4.72 5.86
C PRO A 119 -9.97 -3.99 4.95
N GLY A 120 -11.01 -4.72 4.54
CA GLY A 120 -12.22 -4.08 4.02
C GLY A 120 -12.89 -3.21 5.09
N THR A 121 -13.74 -2.28 4.64
CA THR A 121 -14.37 -1.27 5.50
C THR A 121 -15.68 -1.77 6.11
N GLY A 122 -16.17 -2.94 5.70
CA GLY A 122 -17.54 -3.43 5.93
C GLY A 122 -18.48 -3.17 4.75
N ASP A 123 -18.05 -2.38 3.75
CA ASP A 123 -18.71 -2.34 2.45
C ASP A 123 -18.46 -3.64 1.68
N ALA A 124 -19.49 -4.18 1.03
CA ALA A 124 -19.43 -5.46 0.33
C ALA A 124 -18.33 -5.50 -0.75
N THR A 125 -18.14 -4.40 -1.49
CA THR A 125 -17.14 -4.28 -2.56
C THR A 125 -15.73 -4.32 -1.98
N SER A 126 -15.50 -3.54 -0.93
CA SER A 126 -14.20 -3.49 -0.25
C SER A 126 -13.86 -4.81 0.44
N ASP A 127 -14.85 -5.47 1.05
CA ASP A 127 -14.67 -6.73 1.76
C ASP A 127 -14.36 -7.88 0.79
N GLU A 128 -15.02 -7.90 -0.37
CA GLU A 128 -14.71 -8.84 -1.44
C GLU A 128 -13.31 -8.59 -2.00
N LEU A 129 -12.97 -7.33 -2.33
CA LEU A 129 -11.66 -6.96 -2.85
C LEU A 129 -10.54 -7.32 -1.86
N ALA A 130 -10.70 -6.99 -0.58
CA ALA A 130 -9.74 -7.32 0.47
C ALA A 130 -9.55 -8.84 0.61
N LYS A 131 -10.63 -9.63 0.48
CA LYS A 131 -10.53 -11.11 0.48
C LYS A 131 -9.76 -11.63 -0.73
N MET A 132 -9.98 -11.09 -1.93
CA MET A 132 -9.24 -11.45 -3.13
C MET A 132 -7.76 -11.12 -3.00
N LEU A 133 -7.44 -9.88 -2.59
CA LEU A 133 -6.08 -9.40 -2.34
C LEU A 133 -5.35 -10.30 -1.34
N LEU A 134 -5.97 -10.58 -0.20
CA LEU A 134 -5.38 -11.41 0.84
C LEU A 134 -5.23 -12.88 0.42
N LYS A 135 -6.19 -13.42 -0.35
CA LYS A 135 -6.10 -14.77 -0.89
C LYS A 135 -4.91 -14.90 -1.83
N GLU A 136 -4.70 -13.92 -2.71
CA GLU A 136 -3.60 -13.95 -3.67
C GLU A 136 -2.24 -13.71 -3.01
N LEU A 137 -2.18 -12.77 -2.05
CA LEU A 137 -1.00 -12.50 -1.23
C LEU A 137 -0.50 -13.80 -0.56
N ARG A 138 -1.41 -14.56 0.06
CA ARG A 138 -1.09 -15.82 0.75
C ARG A 138 -0.56 -16.93 -0.16
N LYS A 139 -0.83 -16.88 -1.47
CA LYS A 139 -0.31 -17.86 -2.42
C LYS A 139 1.10 -17.51 -2.88
N GLN A 140 1.37 -16.22 -3.06
CA GLN A 140 2.60 -15.75 -3.72
C GLN A 140 3.70 -15.36 -2.74
N PHE A 141 3.36 -15.06 -1.47
CA PHE A 141 4.29 -14.49 -0.50
C PHE A 141 4.68 -15.51 0.56
N THR A 142 5.95 -15.44 0.97
CA THR A 142 6.44 -16.20 2.12
C THR A 142 6.11 -15.47 3.42
N LYS A 143 5.58 -16.20 4.40
CA LYS A 143 5.34 -15.63 5.73
C LYS A 143 6.60 -15.75 6.59
N ILE A 144 7.21 -14.61 6.93
CA ILE A 144 8.37 -14.52 7.82
C ILE A 144 7.97 -13.73 9.06
N LYS A 145 7.90 -14.42 10.20
CA LYS A 145 7.36 -13.88 11.47
C LYS A 145 5.95 -13.29 11.26
N SER A 146 5.77 -11.99 11.51
CA SER A 146 4.51 -11.29 11.34
C SER A 146 4.25 -10.80 9.93
N TYR A 147 5.26 -10.79 9.04
CA TYR A 147 5.18 -10.18 7.72
C TYR A 147 4.95 -11.20 6.63
N TYR A 148 4.21 -10.79 5.60
CA TYR A 148 4.26 -11.42 4.29
C TYR A 148 5.36 -10.77 3.47
N VAL A 149 6.26 -11.55 2.89
CA VAL A 149 7.42 -11.06 2.14
C VAL A 149 7.29 -11.55 0.71
N GLY A 150 7.32 -10.62 -0.25
CA GLY A 150 7.32 -10.93 -1.66
C GLY A 150 8.62 -11.63 -2.08
N ASN A 151 8.59 -12.37 -3.19
CA ASN A 151 9.72 -13.22 -3.61
C ASN A 151 10.99 -12.40 -3.88
N GLU A 152 10.86 -11.21 -4.46
CA GLU A 152 12.02 -10.33 -4.69
C GLU A 152 12.49 -9.72 -3.37
N ALA A 153 11.59 -9.23 -2.52
CA ALA A 153 11.93 -8.74 -1.19
C ALA A 153 12.62 -9.82 -0.31
N GLU A 154 12.21 -11.07 -0.43
CA GLU A 154 12.82 -12.22 0.23
C GLU A 154 14.24 -12.49 -0.30
N SER A 155 14.42 -12.44 -1.62
CA SER A 155 15.74 -12.56 -2.25
C SER A 155 16.68 -11.43 -1.81
N LEU A 156 16.16 -10.21 -1.67
CA LEU A 156 16.89 -9.07 -1.15
C LEU A 156 17.31 -9.29 0.31
N LEU A 157 16.41 -9.80 1.16
CA LEU A 157 16.73 -10.16 2.54
C LEU A 157 17.87 -11.18 2.61
N ASP A 158 17.79 -12.24 1.80
CA ASP A 158 18.82 -13.29 1.74
C ASP A 158 20.18 -12.77 1.23
N SER A 159 20.17 -11.72 0.41
CA SER A 159 21.38 -11.03 -0.05
C SER A 159 21.96 -10.02 0.96
N GLY A 160 21.32 -9.85 2.11
CA GLY A 160 21.75 -8.94 3.18
C GLY A 160 21.15 -7.53 3.12
N ALA A 161 20.09 -7.31 2.33
CA ALA A 161 19.33 -6.07 2.39
C ALA A 161 18.56 -5.95 3.71
N ARG A 162 18.32 -4.71 4.15
CA ARG A 162 17.53 -4.44 5.35
C ARG A 162 16.05 -4.39 5.01
N LEU A 163 15.26 -5.28 5.60
CA LEU A 163 13.79 -5.17 5.58
C LEU A 163 13.35 -4.51 6.88
N THR A 164 12.86 -3.27 6.83
CA THR A 164 12.61 -2.46 8.04
C THR A 164 11.39 -1.56 7.92
N ILE A 165 10.84 -1.10 9.05
CA ILE A 165 9.71 -0.16 9.05
C ILE A 165 10.15 1.31 8.84
N ASN A 166 11.42 1.60 9.11
CA ASN A 166 12.02 2.93 9.05
C ASN A 166 13.54 2.80 8.87
N SER A 167 14.09 3.45 7.84
CA SER A 167 15.52 3.44 7.50
C SER A 167 16.42 3.94 8.64
N ALA A 168 15.91 4.88 9.45
CA ALA A 168 16.59 5.42 10.63
C ALA A 168 16.48 4.52 11.87
N ALA A 169 15.66 3.45 11.84
CA ALA A 169 15.58 2.51 12.95
C ALA A 169 16.87 1.68 13.06
N SER A 170 17.17 1.28 14.30
CA SER A 170 18.29 0.37 14.58
C SER A 170 18.10 -0.98 13.89
N ILE A 171 19.18 -1.53 13.33
CA ILE A 171 19.22 -2.82 12.62
C ILE A 171 18.63 -3.99 13.42
N LYS A 172 18.60 -3.90 14.75
CA LYS A 172 18.01 -4.93 15.63
C LYS A 172 16.49 -5.10 15.43
N TYR A 173 15.84 -4.12 14.81
CA TYR A 173 14.41 -4.14 14.48
C TYR A 173 14.13 -4.57 13.05
N ASP A 174 15.18 -4.81 12.25
CA ASP A 174 15.01 -5.32 10.90
C ASP A 174 14.43 -6.73 10.95
N LEU A 175 13.68 -7.10 9.91
CA LEU A 175 13.22 -8.45 9.74
C LEU A 175 14.44 -9.37 9.57
N VAL A 176 14.45 -10.46 10.33
CA VAL A 176 15.44 -11.53 10.19
C VAL A 176 14.68 -12.85 10.07
N ARG A 177 15.26 -13.78 9.31
CA ARG A 177 14.82 -15.18 9.27
C ARG A 177 15.11 -15.88 10.59
#